data_AF-A0A971LJT3-F1
#
_entry.id   AF-A0A971LJT3-F1
#
_cell.length_a   1.000
_cell.length_b   1.000
_cell.length_c   1.000
_cell.angle_alpha   90.00
_cell.angle_beta   90.00
_cell.angle_gamma   90.00
#
_symmetry.space_group_name_H-M   'P 1'
#
loop_
_entity.id
_entity.type
_entity.pdbx_description
1 polymer ?
#
loop_
_entity_poly.entity_id
_entity_poly.type
_entity_poly.pdbx_seq_one_letter_code
_entity_poly.pdbx_strand_id
1 'polypeptide(L)'
;DPEDLISIGSIGLMKAVRTFTREKGAKLATYAARCIDNEILMHLRATKRLRQEAYLEEPIGVDKDGNEITLLDTLATNGEDVVLQVERALEQRKLMELLDVLTKRERLVLQLRYGLIDGVRYTQREIAKELRISRSYVSRIEKKAIEKLVAALEAEQQEWLASKRPQN
;
A
#
# COMPACT_ATOMS: atom_id res chain seq x y z
N ASP A 1 10.62 24.67 -24.77
CA ASP A 1 10.31 25.81 -25.64
C ASP A 1 11.61 26.55 -26.02
N PRO A 2 11.76 27.17 -27.21
CA PRO A 2 12.84 28.14 -27.45
C PRO A 2 12.95 29.23 -26.37
N GLU A 3 11.86 29.70 -25.78
CA GLU A 3 11.87 30.72 -24.71
C GLU A 3 12.47 30.18 -23.40
N ASP A 4 12.22 28.92 -23.07
CA ASP A 4 12.84 28.25 -21.91
C ASP A 4 14.36 28.20 -22.06
N LEU A 5 14.84 27.82 -23.24
CA LEU A 5 16.27 27.68 -23.52
C LEU A 5 17.00 29.01 -23.42
N ILE A 6 16.38 30.11 -23.85
CA ILE A 6 16.91 31.47 -23.69
C ILE A 6 16.98 31.85 -22.21
N SER A 7 15.94 31.53 -21.43
CA SER A 7 15.88 31.80 -20.00
C SER A 7 16.95 31.02 -19.22
N ILE A 8 17.14 29.74 -19.54
CA ILE A 8 18.18 28.88 -18.94
C ILE A 8 19.58 29.34 -19.36
N GLY A 9 19.77 29.69 -20.63
CA GLY A 9 21.02 30.27 -21.11
C GLY A 9 21.38 31.56 -20.37
N SER A 10 20.39 32.39 -20.04
CA SER A 10 20.59 33.60 -19.24
C SER A 10 21.08 33.29 -17.82
N ILE A 11 20.60 32.20 -17.20
CA ILE A 11 21.13 31.71 -15.91
C ILE A 11 22.59 31.28 -16.04
N GLY A 12 22.95 30.58 -17.13
CA GLY A 12 24.33 30.20 -17.43
C GLY A 12 25.26 31.39 -17.61
N LEU A 13 24.78 32.44 -18.28
CA LEU A 13 25.50 33.69 -18.44
C LEU A 13 25.70 34.42 -17.09
N MET A 14 24.65 34.54 -16.27
CA MET A 14 24.76 35.14 -14.93
C MET A 14 25.77 34.40 -14.05
N LYS A 15 25.76 33.06 -14.08
CA LYS A 15 26.76 32.23 -13.38
C LYS A 15 28.17 32.53 -13.88
N ALA A 16 28.37 32.59 -15.19
CA ALA A 16 29.66 32.88 -15.80
C ALA A 16 30.21 34.25 -15.37
N VAL A 17 29.39 35.30 -15.40
CA VAL A 17 29.80 36.65 -14.98
C VAL A 17 30.20 36.67 -13.50
N ARG A 18 29.46 35.95 -12.64
CA ARG A 18 29.74 35.89 -11.21
C ARG A 18 31.01 35.12 -10.86
N THR A 19 31.35 34.07 -11.60
CA THR A 19 32.46 33.15 -11.25
C THR A 19 33.71 33.32 -12.11
N PHE A 20 33.68 34.20 -13.11
CA PHE A 20 34.83 34.42 -14.00
C PHE A 20 35.99 35.11 -13.28
N THR A 21 37.20 34.59 -13.48
CA THR A 21 38.44 35.22 -13.04
C THR A 21 39.43 35.34 -14.20
N ARG A 22 39.96 36.54 -14.41
CA ARG A 22 40.88 36.85 -15.53
C ARG A 22 42.25 36.18 -15.38
N GLU A 23 42.63 35.82 -14.16
CA GLU A 23 43.87 35.12 -13.82
C GLU A 23 43.99 33.74 -14.48
N LYS A 24 42.87 33.12 -14.87
CA LYS A 24 42.83 31.79 -15.48
C LYS A 24 43.05 31.79 -17.00
N GLY A 25 43.39 32.94 -17.59
CA GLY A 25 43.86 33.04 -18.98
C GLY A 25 42.80 32.85 -20.09
N ALA A 26 41.55 32.53 -19.76
CA ALA A 26 40.47 32.38 -20.74
C ALA A 26 39.73 33.69 -21.01
N LYS A 27 39.26 33.89 -22.26
CA LYS A 27 38.34 34.99 -22.59
C LYS A 27 36.98 34.75 -21.92
N LEU A 28 36.35 35.81 -21.41
CA LEU A 28 35.03 35.73 -20.78
C LEU A 28 33.99 35.06 -21.69
N ALA A 29 33.98 35.40 -22.98
CA ALA A 29 33.06 34.80 -23.95
C ALA A 29 33.21 33.26 -24.04
N THR A 30 34.44 32.76 -24.03
CA THR A 30 34.72 31.31 -24.06
C THR A 30 34.25 30.62 -22.77
N TYR A 31 34.45 31.27 -21.62
CA TYR A 31 33.98 30.75 -20.34
C TYR A 31 32.45 30.78 -20.23
N ALA A 32 31.82 31.87 -20.66
CA ALA A 32 30.38 32.06 -20.65
C ALA A 32 29.67 31.05 -21.56
N ALA A 33 30.18 30.80 -22.76
CA ALA A 33 29.65 29.77 -23.65
C ALA A 33 29.59 28.40 -22.95
N ARG A 34 30.67 27.99 -22.26
CA ARG A 34 30.69 26.73 -21.51
C ARG A 34 29.68 26.68 -20.38
N CYS A 35 29.46 27.79 -19.67
CA CYS A 35 28.46 27.86 -18.61
C CYS A 35 27.03 27.81 -19.16
N ILE A 36 26.76 28.49 -20.27
CA ILE A 36 25.47 28.46 -20.99
C ILE A 36 25.15 27.03 -21.45
N ASP A 37 26.11 26.38 -22.12
CA ASP A 37 25.96 25.00 -22.59
C ASP A 37 25.69 24.04 -21.43
N ASN A 38 26.37 24.21 -20.29
CA ASN A 38 26.19 23.35 -19.13
C ASN A 38 24.79 23.49 -18.52
N GLU A 39 24.25 24.71 -18.37
CA GLU A 39 22.90 24.90 -17.83
C GLU A 39 21.82 24.36 -18.76
N ILE A 40 21.97 24.57 -20.07
CA ILE A 40 21.06 23.99 -21.07
C ILE A 40 21.11 22.46 -21.02
N LEU A 41 22.30 21.88 -20.94
CA LEU A 41 22.48 20.42 -20.84
C LEU A 41 21.85 19.87 -19.56
N MET A 42 22.00 20.56 -18.42
CA MET A 42 21.39 20.15 -17.15
C MET A 42 19.87 20.18 -17.23
N HIS A 43 19.29 21.22 -17.83
CA HIS A 43 17.84 21.28 -18.04
C HIS A 43 17.34 20.14 -18.93
N LEU A 44 17.98 19.91 -20.09
CA LEU A 44 17.58 18.82 -20.99
C LEU A 44 17.67 17.44 -20.32
N ARG A 45 18.66 17.21 -19.45
CA ARG A 45 18.77 15.97 -18.66
C ARG A 45 17.62 15.80 -17.67
N ALA A 46 17.19 16.89 -17.02
CA ALA A 46 16.05 16.86 -16.10
C ALA A 46 14.73 16.61 -16.85
N THR A 47 14.51 17.31 -17.96
CA THR A 47 13.28 17.22 -18.76
C THR A 47 13.14 15.87 -19.48
N LYS A 48 14.25 15.20 -19.83
CA LYS A 48 14.21 13.85 -20.42
C LYS A 48 13.54 12.80 -19.51
N ARG A 49 13.62 12.97 -18.18
CA ARG A 49 12.92 12.09 -17.24
C ARG A 49 11.39 12.23 -17.33
N LEU A 50 10.88 13.45 -17.47
CA LEU A 50 9.44 13.68 -17.67
C LEU A 50 8.94 13.13 -19.00
N ARG A 51 9.75 13.17 -20.07
CA ARG A 51 9.32 12.70 -21.40
C ARG A 51 9.18 11.17 -21.50
N GLN A 52 9.53 10.41 -20.47
CA GLN A 52 9.25 8.97 -20.40
C GLN A 52 7.95 8.64 -19.66
N GLU A 53 7.22 9.65 -19.18
CA GLU A 53 5.89 9.48 -18.59
C GLU A 53 4.88 9.35 -19.73
N ALA A 54 4.22 8.19 -19.84
CA ALA A 54 3.08 8.01 -20.74
C ALA A 54 1.84 8.61 -20.08
N TYR A 55 0.99 9.28 -20.87
CA TYR A 55 -0.28 9.79 -20.36
C TYR A 55 -1.28 8.64 -20.26
N LEU A 56 -1.95 8.52 -19.12
CA LEU A 56 -2.90 7.42 -18.86
C LEU A 56 -4.11 7.43 -19.80
N GLU A 57 -4.44 8.61 -20.34
CA GLU A 57 -5.55 8.86 -21.25
C GLU A 57 -5.16 8.71 -22.73
N GLU A 58 -3.88 8.44 -23.04
CA GLU A 58 -3.47 8.19 -24.43
C GLU A 58 -4.02 6.83 -24.92
N PRO A 59 -4.61 6.79 -26.13
CA PRO A 59 -5.09 5.55 -26.71
C PRO A 59 -3.90 4.64 -27.04
N ILE A 60 -3.92 3.42 -26.53
CA ILE A 60 -2.89 2.39 -26.76
C ILE A 60 -3.28 1.38 -27.85
N GLY A 61 -4.54 1.39 -28.25
CA GLY A 61 -5.06 0.48 -29.26
C GLY A 61 -6.56 0.66 -29.46
N VAL A 62 -7.13 -0.23 -30.27
CA VAL A 62 -8.57 -0.29 -30.52
C VAL A 62 -9.10 -1.66 -30.09
N ASP A 63 -10.29 -1.70 -29.52
CA ASP A 63 -10.99 -2.95 -29.23
C ASP A 63 -11.53 -3.60 -30.51
N LYS A 64 -12.23 -4.73 -30.37
CA LYS A 64 -12.82 -5.46 -31.51
C LYS A 64 -14.00 -4.72 -32.15
N ASP A 65 -14.58 -3.75 -31.44
CA ASP A 65 -15.73 -2.96 -31.83
C ASP A 65 -15.34 -1.58 -32.38
N GLY A 66 -14.03 -1.28 -32.40
CA GLY A 66 -13.46 -0.04 -32.95
C GLY A 66 -13.36 1.12 -31.94
N ASN A 67 -13.60 0.88 -30.65
CA ASN A 67 -13.41 1.91 -29.62
C ASN A 67 -11.94 2.02 -29.24
N GLU A 68 -11.49 3.24 -28.96
CA GLU A 68 -10.15 3.50 -28.44
C GLU A 68 -10.02 2.95 -27.02
N ILE A 69 -8.99 2.13 -26.78
CA ILE A 69 -8.61 1.64 -25.46
C ILE A 69 -7.46 2.50 -24.96
N THR A 70 -7.60 3.05 -23.75
CA THR A 70 -6.54 3.82 -23.08
C THR A 70 -5.77 2.97 -22.08
N LEU A 71 -4.59 3.43 -21.64
CA LEU A 71 -3.86 2.77 -20.55
C LEU A 71 -4.74 2.65 -19.30
N LEU A 72 -5.55 3.66 -19.01
CA LEU A 72 -6.46 3.69 -17.85
C LEU A 72 -7.44 2.51 -17.85
N ASP A 73 -7.98 2.13 -19.02
CA ASP A 73 -8.93 1.01 -19.15
C ASP A 73 -8.29 -0.35 -18.86
N THR A 74 -6.98 -0.45 -19.07
CA THR A 74 -6.21 -1.68 -18.81
C THR A 74 -5.66 -1.77 -17.38
N LEU A 75 -5.64 -0.67 -16.65
CA LEU A 75 -5.24 -0.67 -15.25
C LEU A 75 -6.37 -1.29 -14.43
N ALA A 76 -6.17 -2.53 -14.02
CA ALA A 76 -7.06 -3.21 -13.08
C ALA A 76 -7.32 -2.29 -11.87
N THR A 77 -8.59 -1.98 -11.61
CA THR A 77 -8.98 -1.26 -10.40
C THR A 77 -8.46 -2.04 -9.19
N ASN A 78 -7.68 -1.38 -8.33
CA ASN A 78 -7.15 -1.92 -7.07
C ASN A 78 -8.26 -2.24 -6.02
N GLY A 79 -9.50 -2.46 -6.44
CA GLY A 79 -10.55 -2.95 -5.56
C GLY A 79 -10.19 -4.38 -5.16
N GLU A 80 -10.22 -4.68 -3.86
CA GLU A 80 -10.24 -6.08 -3.41
C GLU A 80 -11.32 -6.81 -4.23
N ASP A 81 -10.93 -7.93 -4.87
CA ASP A 81 -11.83 -8.77 -5.67
C ASP A 81 -13.14 -8.98 -4.90
N VAL A 82 -14.29 -8.77 -5.57
CA VAL A 82 -15.61 -8.96 -4.95
C VAL A 82 -15.71 -10.36 -4.32
N VAL A 83 -15.03 -11.35 -4.90
CA VAL A 83 -14.89 -12.70 -4.35
C VAL A 83 -14.23 -12.69 -2.97
N LEU A 84 -13.10 -11.99 -2.81
CA LEU A 84 -12.38 -11.89 -1.54
C LEU A 84 -13.20 -11.17 -0.46
N GLN A 85 -14.00 -10.17 -0.85
CA GLN A 85 -14.89 -9.48 0.08
C GLN A 85 -15.98 -10.42 0.62
N VAL A 86 -16.58 -11.24 -0.26
CA VAL A 86 -17.59 -12.22 0.12
C VAL A 86 -17.00 -13.30 1.01
N GLU A 87 -15.81 -13.83 0.67
CA GLU A 87 -15.10 -14.82 1.50
C GLU A 87 -14.83 -14.28 2.91
N ARG A 88 -14.28 -13.07 3.03
CA ARG A 88 -14.02 -12.44 4.33
C ARG A 88 -15.29 -12.26 5.16
N ALA A 89 -16.40 -11.87 4.53
CA ALA A 89 -17.68 -11.72 5.22
C ALA A 89 -18.22 -13.06 5.75
N LEU A 90 -18.07 -14.15 4.99
CA LEU A 90 -18.43 -15.50 5.43
C LEU A 90 -17.55 -15.96 6.60
N GLU A 91 -16.24 -15.78 6.52
CA GLU A 91 -15.29 -16.11 7.60
C GLU A 91 -15.60 -15.34 8.90
N GLN A 92 -15.88 -14.04 8.80
CA GLN A 92 -16.23 -13.22 9.96
C GLN A 92 -17.51 -13.69 10.63
N ARG A 93 -18.55 -13.99 9.84
CA ARG A 93 -19.80 -14.54 10.36
C ARG A 93 -19.55 -15.87 11.07
N LYS A 94 -18.75 -16.73 10.48
CA LYS A 94 -18.38 -18.03 11.03
C LYS A 94 -17.65 -17.91 12.37
N LEU A 95 -16.69 -16.99 12.45
CA LEU A 95 -16.00 -16.68 13.70
C LEU A 95 -16.98 -16.22 14.78
N MET A 96 -17.94 -15.36 14.44
CA MET A 96 -18.93 -14.86 15.40
C MET A 96 -19.82 -15.97 15.97
N GLU A 97 -20.19 -16.97 15.18
CA GLU A 97 -20.93 -18.16 15.64
C GLU A 97 -20.09 -19.00 16.62
N LEU A 98 -18.80 -19.22 16.31
CA LEU A 98 -17.91 -20.01 17.17
C LEU A 98 -17.61 -19.34 18.52
N LEU A 99 -17.67 -18.00 18.58
CA LEU A 99 -17.49 -17.26 19.84
C LEU A 99 -18.56 -17.58 20.89
N ASP A 100 -19.70 -18.16 20.52
CA ASP A 100 -20.77 -18.52 21.47
C ASP A 100 -20.41 -19.72 22.35
N VAL A 101 -19.42 -20.54 21.95
CA VAL A 101 -18.86 -21.62 22.77
C VAL A 101 -18.05 -21.09 23.96
N LEU A 102 -17.64 -19.82 23.89
CA LEU A 102 -16.81 -19.19 24.91
C LEU A 102 -17.65 -18.60 26.04
N THR A 103 -17.08 -18.63 27.24
CA THR A 103 -17.64 -17.87 28.37
C THR A 103 -17.56 -16.37 28.09
N LYS A 104 -18.45 -15.58 28.70
CA LYS A 104 -18.44 -14.10 28.58
C LYS A 104 -17.05 -13.49 28.81
N ARG A 105 -16.28 -14.05 29.75
CA ARG A 105 -14.94 -13.57 30.09
C ARG A 105 -13.89 -13.95 29.04
N GLU A 106 -13.94 -15.17 28.51
CA GLU A 106 -13.08 -15.62 27.40
C GLU A 106 -13.35 -14.78 26.14
N ARG A 107 -14.63 -14.60 25.79
CA ARG A 107 -15.06 -13.77 24.66
C ARG A 107 -14.56 -12.32 24.79
N LEU A 108 -14.72 -11.70 25.96
CA LEU A 108 -14.24 -10.34 26.21
C LEU A 108 -12.73 -10.22 26.02
N VAL A 109 -11.95 -11.17 26.53
CA VAL A 109 -10.49 -11.17 26.34
C VAL A 109 -10.11 -11.27 24.87
N LEU A 110 -10.75 -12.16 24.10
CA LEU A 110 -10.48 -12.26 22.65
C LEU A 110 -10.94 -11.02 21.88
N GLN A 111 -12.10 -10.46 22.22
CA GLN A 111 -12.62 -9.23 21.59
C GLN A 111 -11.63 -8.08 21.71
N LEU A 112 -11.10 -7.84 22.92
CA LEU A 112 -10.07 -6.82 23.15
C LEU A 112 -8.72 -7.19 22.51
N ARG A 113 -8.34 -8.47 22.54
CA ARG A 113 -7.04 -8.92 22.04
C ARG A 113 -6.91 -8.77 20.52
N TYR A 114 -7.97 -9.11 19.80
CA TYR A 114 -7.98 -9.18 18.35
C TYR A 114 -8.79 -8.06 17.68
N GLY A 115 -9.46 -7.20 18.47
CA GLY A 115 -10.25 -6.08 17.96
C GLY A 115 -11.50 -6.53 17.22
N LEU A 116 -12.20 -7.55 17.74
CA LEU A 116 -13.31 -8.20 17.04
C LEU A 116 -14.59 -7.34 16.97
N ILE A 117 -14.64 -6.20 17.66
CA ILE A 117 -15.81 -5.30 17.67
C ILE A 117 -15.47 -3.97 16.97
N ASP A 118 -14.39 -3.32 17.42
CA ASP A 118 -14.01 -1.95 17.03
C ASP A 118 -12.73 -1.89 16.18
N GLY A 119 -12.10 -3.04 15.91
CA GLY A 119 -10.83 -3.13 15.20
C GLY A 119 -9.61 -2.80 16.06
N VAL A 120 -9.78 -2.38 17.31
CA VAL A 120 -8.68 -1.96 18.19
C VAL A 120 -8.11 -3.16 18.92
N ARG A 121 -6.80 -3.37 18.78
CA ARG A 121 -6.09 -4.50 19.42
C ARG A 121 -5.37 -4.04 20.66
N TYR A 122 -5.59 -4.75 21.76
CA TYR A 122 -4.91 -4.51 23.02
C TYR A 122 -3.87 -5.60 23.31
N THR A 123 -2.78 -5.20 23.95
CA THR A 123 -1.79 -6.12 24.50
C THR A 123 -2.34 -6.85 25.72
N GLN A 124 -1.85 -8.06 26.01
CA GLN A 124 -2.22 -8.77 27.24
C GLN A 124 -1.97 -7.94 28.51
N ARG A 125 -0.97 -7.04 28.49
CA ARG A 125 -0.66 -6.14 29.61
C ARG A 125 -1.72 -5.05 29.76
N GLU A 126 -2.20 -4.47 28.66
CA GLU A 126 -3.28 -3.48 28.68
C GLU A 126 -4.60 -4.11 29.12
N ILE A 127 -4.94 -5.27 28.56
CA ILE A 127 -6.13 -6.04 28.97
C ILE A 127 -6.06 -6.41 30.46
N ALA A 128 -4.88 -6.80 30.95
CA ALA A 128 -4.67 -7.11 32.36
C ALA A 128 -4.92 -5.91 33.28
N LYS A 129 -4.46 -4.72 32.88
CA LYS A 129 -4.73 -3.47 33.60
C LYS A 129 -6.23 -3.15 33.60
N GLU A 130 -6.87 -3.22 32.44
CA GLU A 130 -8.29 -2.92 32.26
C GLU A 130 -9.18 -3.85 33.11
N LEU A 131 -8.92 -5.16 33.02
CA LEU A 131 -9.68 -6.19 33.72
C LEU A 131 -9.23 -6.41 35.18
N ARG A 132 -8.27 -5.62 35.69
CA ARG A 132 -7.68 -5.70 37.03
C ARG A 132 -7.28 -7.12 37.43
N ILE A 133 -6.59 -7.81 36.53
CA ILE A 133 -6.06 -9.17 36.73
C ILE A 133 -4.60 -9.26 36.29
N SER A 134 -3.92 -10.36 36.61
CA SER A 134 -2.52 -10.52 36.18
C SER A 134 -2.42 -10.79 34.68
N ARG A 135 -1.34 -10.30 34.05
CA ARG A 135 -1.01 -10.62 32.64
C ARG A 135 -0.92 -12.12 32.38
N SER A 136 -0.41 -12.89 33.34
CA SER A 136 -0.36 -14.35 33.27
C SER A 136 -1.75 -14.97 33.22
N TYR A 137 -2.71 -14.43 34.00
CA TYR A 137 -4.09 -14.90 33.98
C TYR A 137 -4.78 -14.58 32.65
N VAL A 138 -4.58 -13.38 32.08
CA VAL A 138 -5.06 -13.05 30.73
C VAL A 138 -4.51 -14.03 29.69
N SER A 139 -3.21 -14.32 29.74
CA SER A 139 -2.58 -15.27 28.82
C SER A 139 -3.17 -16.68 28.93
N ARG A 140 -3.54 -17.13 30.13
CA ARG A 140 -4.21 -18.42 30.33
C ARG A 140 -5.63 -18.42 29.78
N ILE A 141 -6.38 -17.33 29.97
CA ILE A 141 -7.72 -17.18 29.40
C ILE A 141 -7.66 -17.21 27.87
N GLU A 142 -6.76 -16.43 27.26
CA GLU A 142 -6.56 -16.37 25.81
C GLU A 142 -6.23 -17.76 25.25
N LYS A 143 -5.24 -18.46 25.85
CA LYS A 143 -4.87 -19.81 25.43
C LYS A 143 -6.06 -20.78 25.47
N LYS A 144 -6.78 -20.81 26.61
CA LYS A 144 -7.93 -21.71 26.78
C LYS A 144 -9.07 -21.40 25.81
N ALA A 145 -9.32 -20.12 25.55
CA ALA A 145 -10.33 -19.69 24.61
C ALA A 145 -9.98 -20.11 23.17
N ILE A 146 -8.72 -19.94 22.76
CA ILE A 146 -8.25 -20.38 21.43
C ILE A 146 -8.38 -21.89 21.28
N GLU A 147 -7.97 -22.68 22.28
CA GLU A 147 -8.09 -24.15 22.25
C GLU A 147 -9.55 -24.59 22.07
N LYS A 148 -10.51 -23.93 22.73
CA LYS A 148 -11.94 -24.20 22.55
C LYS A 148 -12.43 -23.85 21.14
N LEU A 149 -12.01 -22.72 20.58
CA LEU A 149 -12.40 -22.32 19.23
C LEU A 149 -11.85 -23.28 18.18
N VAL A 150 -10.60 -23.71 18.32
CA VAL A 150 -9.99 -24.71 17.42
C VAL A 150 -10.75 -26.03 17.49
N ALA A 151 -11.04 -26.54 18.69
CA ALA A 151 -11.80 -27.77 18.85
C ALA A 151 -13.22 -27.67 18.25
N ALA A 152 -13.89 -26.53 18.39
CA ALA A 152 -15.21 -26.30 17.80
C ALA A 152 -15.16 -26.27 16.27
N LEU A 153 -14.13 -25.62 15.69
CA LEU A 153 -13.91 -25.58 14.25
C LEU A 153 -13.61 -26.98 13.68
N GLU A 154 -12.76 -27.75 14.37
CA GLU A 154 -12.43 -29.13 13.97
C GLU A 154 -13.67 -30.03 14.02
N ALA A 155 -14.49 -29.93 15.08
CA ALA A 155 -15.72 -30.71 15.22
C ALA A 155 -16.69 -30.45 14.05
N GLU A 156 -16.91 -29.18 13.71
CA GLU A 156 -17.77 -28.81 12.58
C GLU A 156 -17.21 -29.30 11.24
N GLN A 157 -15.90 -29.23 11.03
CA GLN A 157 -15.27 -29.73 9.81
C GLN A 157 -15.44 -31.25 9.68
N GLN A 158 -15.34 -31.99 10.80
CA GLN A 158 -15.61 -33.44 10.83
C GLN A 158 -17.09 -33.76 10.53
N GLU A 159 -18.04 -32.98 11.07
CA GLU A 159 -19.47 -33.12 10.75
C GLU A 159 -19.75 -32.85 9.27
N TRP A 160 -19.17 -31.80 8.71
CA TRP A 160 -19.28 -31.48 7.28
C TRP A 160 -18.73 -32.63 6.42
N LEU A 161 -17.55 -33.15 6.74
CA LEU A 161 -16.95 -34.29 6.05
C LEU A 161 -17.80 -35.57 6.17
N ALA A 162 -18.40 -35.81 7.33
CA ALA A 162 -19.29 -36.94 7.56
C ALA A 162 -20.58 -36.82 6.74
N SER A 163 -21.14 -35.62 6.61
CA SER A 163 -22.36 -35.34 5.82
C SER A 163 -22.17 -35.52 4.30
N LYS A 164 -20.92 -35.50 3.83
CA LYS A 164 -20.55 -35.65 2.42
C LYS A 164 -20.10 -37.07 2.03
N ARG A 165 -20.08 -38.02 2.97
CA ARG A 165 -19.76 -39.41 2.64
C ARG A 165 -20.90 -40.01 1.80
N PRO A 166 -20.61 -40.59 0.62
CA PRO A 166 -21.63 -41.27 -0.16
C PRO A 166 -22.20 -42.44 0.65
N GLN A 167 -23.53 -42.51 0.74
CA GLN A 167 -24.20 -43.71 1.24
C GLN A 167 -23.97 -44.81 0.20
N ASN A 168 -23.17 -45.82 0.56
CA ASN A 168 -23.13 -47.11 -0.13
C ASN A 168 -24.37 -47.91 0.22
#